data_AF-A0A7Y6Z0Q1-F1
#
_entry.id   AF-A0A7Y6Z0Q1-F1
#
_cell.length_a   1.000
_cell.length_b   1.000
_cell.length_c   1.000
_cell.angle_alpha   90.00
_cell.angle_beta   90.00
_cell.angle_gamma   90.00
#
_symmetry.space_group_name_H-M   'P 1'
#
loop_
_entity.id
_entity.type
_entity.pdbx_description
1 polymer ?
#
loop_
_entity_poly.entity_id
_entity_poly.type
_entity_poly.pdbx_seq_one_letter_code
_entity_poly.pdbx_strand_id
1 'polypeptide(L)'
;MERSPADLMPRTRLTGNFVVWLLASLLFISCALMLEYRRLDSRADKVANDLNHHLEMQLASQGMVLESFAHYLSTLDPEPDLDLARAYAARLQQHEPNVYMLALASRVEPDARESFMQRMQDWKGRGFSIHPQREPGVRTAAPYYPVVLLEPELPEARALLGMDMSYETSALSGLLGRDGVDAGLSRPIALAENRGYLLYHAVEPGFEHGKNARLGGHRHYALLVVRAATLMPGWALDMPGLSVRLRHPDETLGDRGLLFEHPGESRSLLPLPTFTRTAALSDETQPLLLDIHYRPPWQVLDLWLIAGLFVGGVLLMSQGGWVLLRVGRARQRYMEQQQSLYEKAHYDHLTGLPNTNLLIDRLEQAIRSAQRTASRVAVFFLDLDDFKRVNDLWGHDVGDQLLIQVGVRLRESMRGEDTVARIHGDEFVILIPVLEGESQLDNVRDKLELLFTRPFRVGDIELTQGGSIGLAVYPDDADDAEGLLGLADRQMYLHKQTKGRDDISTAVGS
;
A
#
# COMPACT_ATOMS: atom_id res chain seq x y z
N MET A 1 -13.03 35.04 30.37
CA MET A 1 -11.83 34.39 29.80
C MET A 1 -12.12 32.90 29.67
N GLU A 2 -12.74 32.51 28.56
CA GLU A 2 -13.04 31.10 28.24
C GLU A 2 -11.74 30.40 27.83
N ARG A 3 -11.37 29.34 28.56
CA ARG A 3 -10.33 28.42 28.10
C ARG A 3 -10.94 27.48 27.06
N SER A 4 -10.34 27.43 25.88
CA SER A 4 -10.73 26.58 24.76
C SER A 4 -10.76 25.09 25.17
N PRO A 5 -11.72 24.27 24.67
CA PRO A 5 -11.81 22.83 24.94
C PRO A 5 -10.56 22.02 24.53
N ALA A 6 -9.62 22.63 23.81
CA ALA A 6 -8.38 22.01 23.36
C ALA A 6 -7.33 21.83 24.48
N ASP A 7 -7.46 22.51 25.63
CA ASP A 7 -6.44 22.55 26.69
C ASP A 7 -6.58 21.45 27.77
N LEU A 8 -7.64 20.64 27.73
CA LEU A 8 -7.90 19.57 28.71
C LEU A 8 -7.44 18.17 28.29
N MET A 9 -6.83 18.02 27.11
CA MET A 9 -6.26 16.73 26.71
C MET A 9 -4.82 16.60 27.21
N PRO A 10 -4.43 15.50 27.90
CA PRO A 10 -3.04 15.21 28.22
C PRO A 10 -2.29 14.90 26.90
N ARG A 11 -1.78 15.96 26.26
CA ARG A 11 -1.43 15.98 24.83
C ARG A 11 -0.06 15.42 24.45
N THR A 12 0.82 15.09 25.40
CA THR A 12 2.25 14.93 25.05
C THR A 12 2.84 13.52 25.22
N ARG A 13 2.37 12.71 26.19
CA ARG A 13 2.98 11.37 26.42
C ARG A 13 2.31 10.22 25.67
N LEU A 14 1.01 10.35 25.37
CA LEU A 14 0.21 9.25 24.81
C LEU A 14 0.20 9.22 23.28
N THR A 15 0.24 10.39 22.64
CA THR A 15 0.51 10.52 21.20
C THR A 15 1.91 10.01 20.87
N GLY A 16 2.91 10.32 21.72
CA GLY A 16 4.27 9.79 21.60
C GLY A 16 4.30 8.26 21.59
N ASN A 17 3.67 7.60 22.56
CA ASN A 17 3.67 6.14 22.61
C ASN A 17 2.97 5.49 21.40
N PHE A 18 1.84 6.03 20.94
CA PHE A 18 1.16 5.51 19.74
C PHE A 18 2.04 5.64 18.50
N VAL A 19 2.63 6.83 18.29
CA VAL A 19 3.51 7.07 17.14
C VAL A 19 4.73 6.15 17.19
N VAL A 20 5.31 5.92 18.37
CA VAL A 20 6.42 4.97 18.55
C VAL A 20 6.02 3.55 18.14
N TRP A 21 4.87 3.04 18.59
CA TRP A 21 4.39 1.70 18.24
C TRP A 21 4.00 1.55 16.77
N LEU A 22 3.40 2.60 16.19
CA LEU A 22 3.07 2.66 14.77
C LEU A 22 4.35 2.59 13.93
N LEU A 23 5.33 3.44 14.25
CA LEU A 23 6.63 3.44 13.58
C LEU A 23 7.36 2.11 13.75
N ALA A 24 7.33 1.50 14.94
CA ALA A 24 7.92 0.19 15.18
C ALA A 24 7.27 -0.91 14.33
N SER A 25 5.94 -0.87 14.17
CA SER A 25 5.19 -1.85 13.36
C SER A 25 5.47 -1.67 11.86
N LEU A 26 5.53 -0.43 11.39
CA LEU A 26 5.91 -0.11 10.02
C LEU A 26 7.36 -0.51 9.72
N LEU A 27 8.28 -0.25 10.67
CA LEU A 27 9.67 -0.67 10.58
C LEU A 27 9.80 -2.19 10.53
N PHE A 28 9.02 -2.92 11.33
CA PHE A 28 8.99 -4.39 11.31
C PHE A 28 8.52 -4.93 9.95
N ILE A 29 7.42 -4.41 9.41
CA ILE A 29 6.92 -4.78 8.08
C ILE A 29 7.95 -4.47 6.99
N SER A 30 8.55 -3.27 7.05
CA SER A 30 9.61 -2.84 6.12
C SER A 30 10.82 -3.76 6.17
N CYS A 31 11.27 -4.14 7.38
CA CYS A 31 12.39 -5.05 7.57
C CYS A 31 12.07 -6.45 7.01
N ALA A 32 10.88 -6.97 7.24
CA ALA A 32 10.44 -8.26 6.69
C ALA A 32 10.44 -8.25 5.15
N LEU A 33 9.90 -7.21 4.53
CA LEU A 33 9.91 -7.04 3.07
C LEU A 33 11.34 -6.89 2.52
N MET A 34 12.21 -6.15 3.22
CA MET A 34 13.60 -5.97 2.82
C MET A 34 14.39 -7.29 2.87
N LEU A 35 14.17 -8.11 3.90
CA LEU A 35 14.79 -9.43 4.03
C LEU A 35 14.33 -10.35 2.89
N GLU A 36 13.04 -10.35 2.57
CA GLU A 36 12.53 -11.15 1.46
C GLU A 36 13.09 -10.68 0.11
N TYR A 37 13.13 -9.37 -0.11
CA TYR A 37 13.73 -8.82 -1.33
C TYR A 37 15.18 -9.30 -1.50
N ARG A 38 15.99 -9.22 -0.44
CA ARG A 38 17.39 -9.69 -0.46
C ARG A 38 17.49 -11.19 -0.72
N ARG A 39 16.57 -11.99 -0.17
CA ARG A 39 16.52 -13.43 -0.43
C ARG A 39 16.22 -13.73 -1.89
N LEU A 40 15.24 -13.05 -2.48
CA LEU A 40 14.87 -13.20 -3.88
C LEU A 40 15.97 -12.73 -4.83
N ASP A 41 16.62 -11.61 -4.52
CA ASP A 41 17.75 -11.06 -5.28
C ASP A 41 18.95 -12.03 -5.26
N SER A 42 19.31 -12.56 -4.09
CA SER A 42 20.37 -13.58 -3.97
C SER A 42 20.04 -14.87 -4.73
N ARG A 43 18.75 -15.26 -4.77
CA ARG A 43 18.31 -16.40 -5.59
C ARG A 43 18.45 -16.09 -7.09
N ALA A 44 18.14 -14.87 -7.52
CA ALA A 44 18.32 -14.43 -8.90
C ALA A 44 19.81 -14.43 -9.29
N ASP A 45 20.70 -13.95 -8.42
CA ASP A 45 22.15 -14.00 -8.62
C ASP A 45 22.64 -15.43 -8.78
N LYS A 46 22.16 -16.34 -7.92
CA LYS A 46 22.53 -17.75 -8.00
C LYS A 46 22.12 -18.38 -9.33
N VAL A 47 20.88 -18.15 -9.77
CA VAL A 47 20.39 -18.65 -11.07
C VAL A 47 21.20 -18.08 -12.22
N ALA A 48 21.51 -16.78 -12.18
CA ALA A 48 22.33 -16.15 -13.21
C ALA A 48 23.74 -16.72 -13.26
N ASN A 49 24.39 -16.90 -12.11
CA ASN A 49 25.73 -17.47 -12.02
C ASN A 49 25.76 -18.94 -12.47
N ASP A 50 24.79 -19.74 -12.03
CA ASP A 50 24.67 -21.16 -12.42
C ASP A 50 24.46 -21.30 -13.93
N LEU A 51 23.62 -20.44 -14.54
CA LEU A 51 23.40 -20.42 -15.99
C LEU A 51 24.65 -19.94 -16.75
N ASN A 52 25.28 -18.86 -16.29
CA ASN A 52 26.48 -18.32 -16.90
C ASN A 52 27.61 -19.35 -16.91
N HIS A 53 27.87 -19.99 -15.76
CA HIS A 53 28.89 -21.02 -15.63
C HIS A 53 28.60 -22.24 -16.52
N HIS A 54 27.34 -22.68 -16.61
CA HIS A 54 26.94 -23.76 -17.52
C HIS A 54 27.26 -23.42 -18.98
N LEU A 55 26.89 -22.21 -19.41
CA LEU A 55 27.14 -21.74 -20.78
C LEU A 55 28.63 -21.62 -21.07
N GLU A 56 29.42 -21.03 -20.16
CA GLU A 56 30.88 -20.94 -20.30
C GLU A 56 31.53 -22.32 -20.47
N MET A 57 31.14 -23.31 -19.65
CA MET A 57 31.67 -24.67 -19.79
C MET A 57 31.29 -25.32 -21.13
N GLN A 58 30.05 -25.11 -21.59
CA GLN A 58 29.58 -25.68 -22.85
C GLN A 58 30.27 -25.02 -24.06
N LEU A 59 30.44 -23.70 -24.04
CA LEU A 59 31.15 -22.95 -25.08
C LEU A 59 32.63 -23.36 -25.15
N ALA A 60 33.30 -23.47 -24.00
CA ALA A 60 34.70 -23.92 -23.92
C ALA A 60 34.87 -25.36 -24.44
N SER A 61 33.95 -26.26 -24.10
CA SER A 61 33.94 -27.64 -24.64
C SER A 61 33.79 -27.65 -26.16
N GLN A 62 32.89 -26.84 -26.71
CA GLN A 62 32.70 -26.71 -28.15
C GLN A 62 33.94 -26.13 -28.86
N GLY A 63 34.59 -25.13 -28.25
CA GLY A 63 35.85 -24.56 -28.73
C GLY A 63 36.96 -25.60 -28.81
N MET A 64 37.12 -26.43 -27.78
CA MET A 64 38.12 -27.50 -27.73
C MET A 64 37.88 -28.57 -28.82
N VAL A 65 36.63 -28.95 -29.07
CA VAL A 65 36.30 -29.88 -30.16
C VAL A 65 36.67 -29.29 -31.52
N LEU A 66 36.34 -28.01 -31.73
CA LEU A 66 36.63 -27.32 -32.98
C LEU A 66 38.14 -27.20 -33.21
N GLU A 67 38.91 -26.85 -32.19
CA GLU A 67 40.37 -26.77 -32.25
C GLU A 67 41.00 -28.15 -32.53
N SER A 68 40.51 -29.21 -31.88
CA SER A 68 40.93 -30.59 -32.16
C SER A 68 40.65 -30.98 -33.62
N PHE A 69 39.51 -30.57 -34.16
CA PHE A 69 39.17 -30.81 -35.56
C PHE A 69 40.07 -30.03 -36.51
N ALA A 70 40.35 -28.75 -36.23
CA ALA A 70 41.28 -27.93 -37.00
C ALA A 70 42.69 -28.53 -37.00
N HIS A 71 43.18 -29.01 -35.85
CA HIS A 71 44.48 -29.65 -35.75
C HIS A 71 44.55 -30.98 -36.52
N TYR A 72 43.47 -31.76 -36.55
CA TYR A 72 43.44 -32.95 -37.40
C TYR A 72 43.50 -32.59 -38.88
N LEU A 73 42.74 -31.57 -39.30
CA LEU A 73 42.73 -31.11 -40.69
C LEU A 73 44.08 -30.57 -41.15
N SER A 74 44.89 -29.97 -40.27
CA SER A 74 46.23 -29.49 -40.64
C SER A 74 47.18 -30.63 -41.02
N THR A 75 46.93 -31.86 -40.52
CA THR A 75 47.69 -33.05 -40.94
C THR A 75 47.35 -33.52 -42.36
N LEU A 76 46.23 -33.04 -42.93
CA LEU A 76 45.73 -33.38 -44.26
C LEU A 76 45.96 -32.24 -45.29
N ASP A 77 46.55 -31.11 -44.87
CA ASP A 77 46.95 -29.99 -45.75
C ASP A 77 48.06 -30.46 -46.73
N PRO A 78 48.11 -30.04 -48.02
CA PRO A 78 47.45 -28.89 -48.66
C PRO A 78 46.08 -29.11 -49.31
N GLU A 79 45.64 -30.37 -49.49
CA GLU A 79 44.32 -30.71 -50.04
C GLU A 79 43.70 -31.81 -49.17
N PRO A 80 42.80 -31.47 -48.22
CA PRO A 80 42.27 -32.42 -47.27
C PRO A 80 41.40 -33.46 -47.96
N ASP A 81 41.69 -34.74 -47.70
CA ASP A 81 40.81 -35.85 -48.07
C ASP A 81 39.49 -35.72 -47.30
N LEU A 82 38.42 -35.39 -48.04
CA LEU A 82 37.09 -35.12 -47.47
C LEU A 82 36.46 -36.36 -46.83
N ASP A 83 36.81 -37.57 -47.28
CA ASP A 83 36.27 -38.81 -46.71
C ASP A 83 36.93 -39.10 -45.35
N LEU A 84 38.25 -38.84 -45.22
CA LEU A 84 38.95 -38.93 -43.93
C LEU A 84 38.49 -37.85 -42.95
N ALA A 85 38.36 -36.61 -43.40
CA ALA A 85 37.83 -35.51 -42.61
C ALA A 85 36.41 -35.83 -42.09
N ARG A 86 35.55 -36.38 -42.95
CA ARG A 86 34.20 -36.83 -42.59
C ARG A 86 34.23 -37.94 -41.53
N ALA A 87 35.06 -38.96 -41.72
CA ALA A 87 35.16 -40.08 -40.79
C ALA A 87 35.63 -39.63 -39.39
N TYR A 88 36.58 -38.70 -39.33
CA TYR A 88 37.04 -38.13 -38.07
C TYR A 88 35.98 -37.24 -37.41
N ALA A 89 35.30 -36.38 -38.17
CA ALA A 89 34.20 -35.56 -37.66
C ALA A 89 33.06 -36.43 -37.06
N ALA A 90 32.66 -37.50 -37.75
CA ALA A 90 31.67 -38.45 -37.25
C ALA A 90 32.12 -39.13 -35.94
N ARG A 91 33.41 -39.46 -35.82
CA ARG A 91 33.99 -40.04 -34.60
C ARG A 91 34.03 -39.05 -33.44
N LEU A 92 34.39 -37.79 -33.69
CA LEU A 92 34.36 -36.73 -32.67
C LEU A 92 32.93 -36.55 -32.14
N GLN A 93 31.94 -36.48 -33.01
CA GLN A 93 30.55 -36.33 -32.61
C GLN A 93 30.03 -37.51 -31.76
N GLN A 94 30.48 -38.74 -32.04
CA GLN A 94 30.13 -39.90 -31.21
C GLN A 94 30.61 -39.78 -29.76
N HIS A 95 31.75 -39.11 -29.54
CA HIS A 95 32.33 -38.91 -28.22
C HIS A 95 31.85 -37.61 -27.54
N GLU A 96 31.39 -36.64 -28.33
CA GLU A 96 30.93 -35.32 -27.87
C GLU A 96 29.49 -35.06 -28.34
N PRO A 97 28.46 -35.62 -27.66
CA PRO A 97 27.07 -35.57 -28.13
C PRO A 97 26.46 -34.15 -28.15
N ASN A 98 27.11 -33.18 -27.52
CA ASN A 98 26.71 -31.76 -27.53
C ASN A 98 27.14 -31.03 -28.82
N VAL A 99 27.90 -31.70 -29.69
CA VAL A 99 28.35 -31.19 -30.99
C VAL A 99 27.26 -31.48 -32.01
N TYR A 100 26.61 -30.41 -32.48
CA TYR A 100 25.52 -30.56 -33.44
C TYR A 100 26.02 -30.98 -34.82
N MET A 101 27.02 -30.29 -35.38
CA MET A 101 27.58 -30.60 -36.70
C MET A 101 28.95 -29.97 -36.88
N LEU A 102 29.90 -30.73 -37.41
CA LEU A 102 31.20 -30.22 -37.85
C LEU A 102 31.18 -29.97 -39.35
N ALA A 103 31.93 -28.96 -39.79
CA ALA A 103 32.01 -28.58 -41.18
C ALA A 103 33.43 -28.14 -41.56
N LEU A 104 33.71 -28.15 -42.86
CA LEU A 104 34.96 -27.65 -43.43
C LEU A 104 34.60 -26.60 -44.47
N ALA A 105 35.22 -25.43 -44.38
CA ALA A 105 35.27 -24.48 -45.49
C ALA A 105 36.68 -24.48 -46.10
N SER A 106 36.73 -24.37 -47.42
CA SER A 106 38.00 -24.34 -48.16
C SER A 106 38.08 -23.10 -49.02
N ARG A 107 39.27 -22.52 -49.08
CA ARG A 107 39.56 -21.37 -49.93
C ARG A 107 39.58 -21.80 -51.39
N VAL A 108 38.87 -21.06 -52.23
CA VAL A 108 38.83 -21.27 -53.67
C VAL A 108 39.14 -19.96 -54.36
N GLU A 109 40.23 -19.93 -55.11
CA GLU A 109 40.59 -18.76 -55.91
C GLU A 109 39.61 -18.57 -57.08
N PRO A 110 39.38 -17.33 -57.53
CA PRO A 110 38.41 -17.05 -58.59
C PRO A 110 38.63 -17.81 -59.90
N ASP A 111 39.89 -18.04 -60.26
CA ASP A 111 40.34 -18.80 -61.43
C ASP A 111 40.13 -20.32 -61.27
N ALA A 112 40.26 -20.85 -60.05
CA ALA A 112 40.06 -22.27 -59.73
C ALA A 112 38.59 -22.66 -59.49
N ARG A 113 37.65 -21.71 -59.56
CA ARG A 113 36.25 -21.95 -59.22
C ARG A 113 35.58 -23.04 -60.04
N GLU A 114 35.76 -23.05 -61.37
CA GLU A 114 35.06 -23.99 -62.24
C GLU A 114 35.55 -25.43 -62.04
N SER A 115 36.87 -25.63 -61.96
CA SER A 115 37.46 -26.95 -61.70
C SER A 115 37.08 -27.46 -60.30
N PHE A 116 37.07 -26.57 -59.30
CA PHE A 116 36.58 -26.89 -57.97
C PHE A 116 35.10 -27.33 -57.96
N MET A 117 34.23 -26.57 -58.63
CA MET A 117 32.81 -26.88 -58.75
C MET A 117 32.56 -28.25 -59.38
N GLN A 118 33.32 -28.57 -60.43
CA GLN A 118 33.23 -29.88 -61.09
C GLN A 118 33.61 -31.02 -60.14
N ARG A 119 34.76 -30.91 -59.44
CA ARG A 119 35.18 -31.91 -58.44
C ARG A 119 34.14 -32.11 -57.33
N MET A 120 33.56 -31.02 -56.82
CA MET A 120 32.53 -31.10 -55.78
C MET A 120 31.22 -31.71 -56.29
N GLN A 121 30.84 -31.44 -57.54
CA GLN A 121 29.65 -32.06 -58.15
C GLN A 121 29.86 -33.54 -58.46
N ASP A 122 31.09 -33.97 -58.72
CA ASP A 122 31.42 -35.39 -58.89
C ASP A 122 31.35 -36.13 -57.54
N TRP A 123 31.79 -35.50 -56.44
CA TRP A 123 31.77 -36.11 -55.10
C TRP A 123 30.40 -36.00 -54.38
N LYS A 124 29.76 -34.83 -54.35
CA LYS A 124 28.46 -34.58 -53.68
C LYS A 124 27.23 -34.76 -54.59
N GLY A 125 27.42 -34.76 -55.90
CA GLY A 125 26.35 -34.75 -56.91
C GLY A 125 26.09 -33.38 -57.52
N ARG A 126 25.40 -33.37 -58.67
CA ARG A 126 25.15 -32.21 -59.55
C ARG A 126 24.43 -31.01 -58.92
N GLY A 127 23.90 -31.15 -57.70
CA GLY A 127 23.19 -30.09 -56.98
C GLY A 127 24.08 -29.13 -56.20
N PHE A 128 25.39 -29.41 -56.07
CA PHE A 128 26.32 -28.53 -55.34
C PHE A 128 26.58 -27.22 -56.10
N SER A 129 26.45 -26.10 -55.41
CA SER A 129 26.84 -24.78 -55.94
C SER A 129 27.29 -23.81 -54.85
N ILE A 130 28.24 -22.94 -55.21
CA ILE A 130 28.68 -21.85 -54.33
C ILE A 130 27.62 -20.74 -54.35
N HIS A 131 27.09 -20.38 -53.18
CA HIS A 131 26.01 -19.40 -53.05
C HIS A 131 26.15 -18.52 -51.78
N PRO A 132 25.59 -17.30 -51.78
CA PRO A 132 25.59 -16.45 -50.59
C PRO A 132 24.55 -16.90 -49.55
N GLN A 133 24.77 -16.52 -48.30
CA GLN A 133 23.96 -16.93 -47.16
C GLN A 133 22.50 -16.46 -47.18
N ARG A 134 22.18 -15.25 -47.68
CA ARG A 134 20.81 -14.77 -47.98
C ARG A 134 20.68 -13.30 -48.42
N GLU A 135 21.68 -12.43 -48.27
CA GLU A 135 21.60 -11.03 -48.73
C GLU A 135 22.63 -10.74 -49.85
N PRO A 136 22.24 -10.05 -50.94
CA PRO A 136 23.17 -9.64 -51.99
C PRO A 136 24.03 -8.47 -51.51
N GLY A 137 25.17 -8.77 -50.88
CA GLY A 137 26.24 -7.80 -50.64
C GLY A 137 27.04 -7.50 -51.92
N VAL A 138 27.53 -6.27 -52.05
CA VAL A 138 28.46 -5.89 -53.14
C VAL A 138 29.78 -6.63 -52.91
N ARG A 139 30.10 -7.52 -53.84
CA ARG A 139 31.30 -8.35 -53.78
C ARG A 139 32.50 -7.61 -54.36
N THR A 140 33.52 -7.41 -53.55
CA THR A 140 34.87 -7.04 -54.01
C THR A 140 35.71 -8.31 -54.19
N ALA A 141 36.60 -8.30 -55.18
CA ALA A 141 37.37 -9.46 -55.66
C ALA A 141 38.20 -10.16 -54.57
N ALA A 142 37.58 -11.13 -53.89
CA ALA A 142 38.16 -11.96 -52.86
C ALA A 142 37.96 -13.45 -53.19
N PRO A 143 38.87 -14.34 -52.73
CA PRO A 143 38.69 -15.78 -52.82
C PRO A 143 37.38 -16.22 -52.14
N TYR A 144 36.77 -17.29 -52.63
CA TYR A 144 35.57 -17.87 -52.02
C TYR A 144 35.97 -18.79 -50.86
N TYR A 145 35.08 -18.91 -49.88
CA TYR A 145 35.20 -19.87 -48.78
C TYR A 145 33.92 -20.72 -48.69
N PRO A 146 33.61 -21.55 -49.69
CA PRO A 146 32.46 -22.44 -49.63
C PRO A 146 32.63 -23.48 -48.53
N VAL A 147 31.55 -23.78 -47.82
CA VAL A 147 31.44 -24.97 -46.98
C VAL A 147 31.42 -26.21 -47.87
N VAL A 148 32.43 -27.06 -47.76
CA VAL A 148 32.65 -28.23 -48.62
C VAL A 148 32.23 -29.55 -47.96
N LEU A 149 32.23 -29.58 -46.63
CA LEU A 149 31.85 -30.73 -45.82
C LEU A 149 30.90 -30.29 -44.72
N LEU A 150 29.88 -31.11 -44.45
CA LEU A 150 29.04 -31.09 -43.27
C LEU A 150 28.98 -32.53 -42.76
N GLU A 151 29.17 -32.75 -41.46
CA GLU A 151 29.00 -34.06 -40.84
C GLU A 151 28.30 -33.90 -39.48
N PRO A 152 27.12 -34.51 -39.28
CA PRO A 152 26.36 -35.32 -40.24
C PRO A 152 25.64 -34.44 -41.27
N GLU A 153 25.39 -34.96 -42.48
CA GLU A 153 24.61 -34.22 -43.49
C GLU A 153 23.11 -34.29 -43.21
N LEU A 154 22.64 -33.45 -42.29
CA LEU A 154 21.23 -33.34 -41.95
C LEU A 154 20.46 -32.50 -42.99
N PRO A 155 19.22 -32.89 -43.37
CA PRO A 155 18.41 -32.14 -44.32
C PRO A 155 18.21 -30.66 -43.93
N GLU A 156 18.09 -30.38 -42.64
CA GLU A 156 17.84 -29.05 -42.07
C GLU A 156 19.02 -28.08 -42.23
N ALA A 157 20.24 -28.62 -42.38
CA ALA A 157 21.47 -27.86 -42.52
C ALA A 157 22.07 -27.95 -43.93
N ARG A 158 21.40 -28.64 -44.87
CA ARG A 158 21.88 -28.83 -46.24
C ARG A 158 22.08 -27.50 -47.00
N ALA A 159 21.33 -26.46 -46.63
CA ALA A 159 21.50 -25.12 -47.17
C ALA A 159 22.85 -24.47 -46.81
N LEU A 160 23.58 -25.01 -45.82
CA LEU A 160 24.93 -24.54 -45.50
C LEU A 160 25.96 -25.10 -46.49
N LEU A 161 25.69 -26.22 -47.16
CA LEU A 161 26.64 -26.84 -48.08
C LEU A 161 26.82 -25.96 -49.33
N GLY A 162 28.03 -25.50 -49.60
CA GLY A 162 28.31 -24.55 -50.67
C GLY A 162 28.03 -23.09 -50.31
N MET A 163 27.54 -22.82 -49.09
CA MET A 163 27.43 -21.45 -48.58
C MET A 163 28.82 -20.82 -48.52
N ASP A 164 28.97 -19.65 -49.15
CA ASP A 164 30.23 -18.92 -49.15
C ASP A 164 30.34 -18.01 -47.92
N MET A 165 31.27 -18.36 -47.02
CA MET A 165 31.54 -17.62 -45.80
C MET A 165 32.14 -16.23 -46.05
N SER A 166 32.61 -15.94 -47.27
CA SER A 166 33.18 -14.63 -47.62
C SER A 166 32.17 -13.47 -47.59
N TYR A 167 30.87 -13.76 -47.58
CA TYR A 167 29.81 -12.73 -47.53
C TYR A 167 29.47 -12.26 -46.10
N GLU A 168 29.96 -12.95 -45.08
CA GLU A 168 29.76 -12.61 -43.66
C GLU A 168 30.69 -11.46 -43.26
N THR A 169 30.14 -10.26 -43.03
CA THR A 169 30.93 -9.02 -42.87
C THR A 169 31.71 -8.93 -41.56
N SER A 170 31.33 -9.69 -40.52
CA SER A 170 32.13 -9.83 -39.28
C SER A 170 33.20 -10.91 -39.42
N ALA A 171 32.88 -12.01 -40.12
CA ALA A 171 33.81 -13.11 -40.42
C ALA A 171 34.92 -12.66 -41.39
N LEU A 172 34.64 -11.73 -42.31
CA LEU A 172 35.57 -11.15 -43.29
C LEU A 172 36.83 -10.51 -42.67
N SER A 173 36.74 -9.87 -41.50
CA SER A 173 37.90 -9.22 -40.85
C SER A 173 38.90 -10.26 -40.33
N GLY A 174 38.40 -11.38 -39.78
CA GLY A 174 39.21 -12.51 -39.31
C GLY A 174 39.66 -13.44 -40.44
N LEU A 175 38.75 -13.82 -41.35
CA LEU A 175 39.03 -14.73 -42.48
C LEU A 175 40.02 -14.17 -43.52
N LEU A 176 40.15 -12.85 -43.63
CA LEU A 176 41.11 -12.20 -44.55
C LEU A 176 42.52 -12.04 -43.96
N GLY A 177 42.80 -12.56 -42.76
CA GLY A 177 44.15 -12.57 -42.18
C GLY A 177 44.77 -11.18 -41.98
N ARG A 178 43.96 -10.12 -41.88
CA ARG A 178 44.48 -8.75 -41.67
C ARG A 178 44.86 -8.46 -40.22
N ASP A 179 44.32 -9.22 -39.26
CA ASP A 179 44.58 -9.04 -37.81
C ASP A 179 45.06 -10.31 -37.07
N GLY A 180 45.33 -11.43 -37.78
CA GLY A 180 45.86 -12.65 -37.15
C GLY A 180 44.89 -13.37 -36.21
N VAL A 181 43.57 -13.25 -36.45
CA VAL A 181 42.53 -13.90 -35.65
C VAL A 181 42.22 -15.28 -36.23
N ASP A 182 42.68 -16.33 -35.53
CA ASP A 182 42.55 -17.72 -35.95
C ASP A 182 41.17 -18.33 -35.64
N ALA A 183 40.29 -17.67 -34.89
CA ALA A 183 38.96 -18.19 -34.55
C ALA A 183 37.89 -17.11 -34.34
N GLY A 184 36.62 -17.45 -34.52
CA GLY A 184 35.53 -16.52 -34.27
C GLY A 184 34.12 -17.05 -34.51
N LEU A 185 33.17 -16.11 -34.45
CA LEU A 185 31.72 -16.33 -34.48
C LEU A 185 31.08 -15.68 -35.71
N SER A 186 30.21 -16.40 -36.43
CA SER A 186 29.41 -15.85 -37.52
C SER A 186 28.19 -15.07 -37.03
N ARG A 187 27.53 -14.32 -37.92
CA ARG A 187 26.19 -13.81 -37.63
C ARG A 187 25.19 -14.95 -37.43
N PRO A 188 24.05 -14.67 -36.78
CA PRO A 188 22.98 -15.65 -36.62
C PRO A 188 22.54 -16.25 -37.96
N ILE A 189 22.56 -17.58 -38.05
CA ILE A 189 22.10 -18.35 -39.21
C ILE A 189 20.74 -18.96 -38.94
N ALA A 190 19.93 -19.11 -39.98
CA ALA A 190 18.67 -19.82 -39.90
C ALA A 190 18.92 -21.33 -40.09
N LEU A 191 18.58 -22.12 -39.06
CA LEU A 191 18.44 -23.57 -39.14
C LEU A 191 16.93 -23.85 -39.19
N ALA A 192 16.47 -24.88 -39.91
CA ALA A 192 15.04 -25.08 -40.27
C ALA A 192 13.98 -24.54 -39.27
N GLU A 193 14.05 -24.90 -37.98
CA GLU A 193 13.11 -24.48 -36.93
C GLU A 193 13.72 -23.61 -35.83
N ASN A 194 15.00 -23.25 -35.91
CA ASN A 194 15.73 -22.54 -34.84
C ASN A 194 16.81 -21.61 -35.38
N ARG A 195 17.26 -20.66 -34.57
CA ARG A 195 18.46 -19.87 -34.89
C ARG A 195 19.70 -20.57 -34.36
N GLY A 196 20.81 -20.38 -35.06
CA GLY A 196 22.12 -20.89 -34.69
C GLY A 196 23.20 -19.93 -35.13
N TYR A 197 24.44 -20.37 -35.03
CA TYR A 197 25.60 -19.64 -35.55
C TYR A 197 26.69 -20.63 -35.94
N LEU A 198 27.69 -20.15 -36.67
CA LEU A 198 28.88 -20.91 -37.03
C LEU A 198 30.04 -20.41 -36.20
N LEU A 199 30.74 -21.33 -35.58
CA LEU A 199 32.07 -21.12 -35.07
C LEU A 199 33.06 -21.52 -36.14
N TYR A 200 34.12 -20.74 -36.29
CA TYR A 200 35.18 -21.05 -37.23
C TYR A 200 36.53 -21.01 -36.53
N HIS A 201 37.42 -21.91 -36.95
CA HIS A 201 38.80 -21.96 -36.52
C HIS A 201 39.68 -22.23 -37.75
N ALA A 202 40.70 -21.42 -37.93
CA ALA A 202 41.60 -21.46 -39.06
C ALA A 202 42.50 -22.69 -38.96
N VAL A 203 42.62 -23.44 -40.05
CA VAL A 203 43.54 -24.58 -40.10
C VAL A 203 44.94 -24.04 -40.36
N GLU A 204 45.88 -24.33 -39.47
CA GLU A 204 47.28 -23.99 -39.68
C GLU A 204 47.87 -24.81 -40.84
N PRO A 205 48.72 -24.22 -41.70
CA PRO A 205 49.40 -24.96 -42.75
C PRO A 205 50.38 -25.97 -42.14
N GLY A 206 50.49 -27.16 -42.75
CA GLY A 206 51.37 -28.22 -42.27
C GLY A 206 52.85 -27.83 -42.19
N PHE A 207 53.60 -28.46 -41.27
CA PHE A 207 55.00 -28.14 -40.91
C PHE A 207 56.00 -28.08 -42.09
N GLU A 208 55.71 -28.70 -43.24
CA GLU A 208 56.60 -28.69 -44.41
C GLU A 208 56.66 -27.32 -45.13
N HIS A 209 55.71 -26.42 -44.89
CA HIS A 209 55.70 -25.09 -45.49
C HIS A 209 56.08 -24.02 -44.45
N GLY A 210 57.37 -23.65 -44.42
CA GLY A 210 57.94 -22.69 -43.47
C GLY A 210 57.24 -21.31 -43.42
N LYS A 211 57.64 -20.47 -42.46
CA LYS A 211 57.05 -19.17 -42.05
C LYS A 211 56.53 -18.21 -43.15
N ASN A 212 56.92 -18.40 -44.41
CA ASN A 212 56.41 -17.65 -45.56
C ASN A 212 55.01 -18.09 -46.04
N ALA A 213 54.47 -19.22 -45.56
CA ALA A 213 53.13 -19.70 -45.95
C ALA A 213 51.97 -18.82 -45.43
N ARG A 214 52.17 -18.10 -44.31
CA ARG A 214 51.16 -17.20 -43.73
C ARG A 214 50.89 -15.93 -44.55
N LEU A 215 51.78 -15.54 -45.46
CA LEU A 215 51.60 -14.36 -46.35
C LEU A 215 50.41 -14.51 -47.32
N GLY A 216 49.91 -15.74 -47.50
CA GLY A 216 48.78 -16.05 -48.38
C GLY A 216 47.42 -16.09 -47.68
N GLY A 217 47.33 -16.14 -46.35
CA GLY A 217 46.09 -16.46 -45.59
C GLY A 217 45.79 -17.97 -45.50
N HIS A 218 44.88 -18.37 -44.61
CA HIS A 218 44.57 -19.79 -44.37
C HIS A 218 43.81 -20.42 -45.55
N ARG A 219 44.10 -21.69 -45.83
CA ARG A 219 43.48 -22.46 -46.93
C ARG A 219 42.18 -23.14 -46.51
N HIS A 220 42.09 -23.54 -45.25
CA HIS A 220 40.97 -24.30 -44.72
C HIS A 220 40.53 -23.69 -43.38
N TYR A 221 39.23 -23.81 -43.11
CA TYR A 221 38.63 -23.43 -41.84
C TYR A 221 37.79 -24.60 -41.35
N ALA A 222 38.10 -25.08 -40.15
CA ALA A 222 37.22 -25.95 -39.40
C ALA A 222 36.03 -25.11 -38.94
N LEU A 223 34.83 -25.67 -39.06
CA LEU A 223 33.59 -25.03 -38.66
C LEU A 223 32.82 -25.93 -37.69
N LEU A 224 32.14 -25.31 -36.73
CA LEU A 224 31.19 -25.97 -35.84
C LEU A 224 29.86 -25.22 -35.93
N VAL A 225 28.81 -25.92 -36.37
CA VAL A 225 27.45 -25.38 -36.39
C VAL A 225 26.86 -25.52 -34.99
N VAL A 226 26.52 -24.41 -34.35
CA VAL A 226 25.91 -24.41 -33.02
C VAL A 226 24.44 -24.04 -33.13
N ARG A 227 23.57 -24.87 -32.55
CA ARG A 227 22.15 -24.55 -32.37
C ARG A 227 22.00 -23.81 -31.06
N ALA A 228 21.55 -22.56 -31.09
CA ALA A 228 21.49 -21.74 -29.88
C ALA A 228 20.57 -22.33 -28.80
N ALA A 229 19.49 -23.02 -29.22
CA ALA A 229 18.57 -23.70 -28.31
C ALA A 229 19.20 -24.87 -27.52
N THR A 230 20.26 -25.51 -28.02
CA THR A 230 20.92 -26.62 -27.31
C THR A 230 21.96 -26.15 -26.29
N LEU A 231 22.26 -24.85 -26.26
CA LEU A 231 23.11 -24.26 -25.21
C LEU A 231 22.36 -24.10 -23.89
N MET A 232 21.03 -24.15 -23.91
CA MET A 232 20.22 -23.90 -22.73
C MET A 232 19.99 -25.19 -21.96
N PRO A 233 20.30 -25.22 -20.65
CA PRO A 233 20.03 -26.39 -19.83
C PRO A 233 18.53 -26.54 -19.56
N GLY A 234 18.04 -27.77 -19.50
CA GLY A 234 16.61 -28.06 -19.28
C GLY A 234 16.06 -27.41 -18.00
N TRP A 235 16.85 -27.39 -16.92
CA TRP A 235 16.43 -26.76 -15.65
C TRP A 235 16.11 -25.26 -15.79
N ALA A 236 16.77 -24.55 -16.71
CA ALA A 236 16.52 -23.13 -16.94
C ALA A 236 15.23 -22.92 -17.74
N LEU A 237 14.95 -23.80 -18.70
CA LEU A 237 13.73 -23.78 -19.52
C LEU A 237 12.48 -24.19 -18.72
N ASP A 238 12.65 -25.02 -17.70
CA ASP A 238 11.56 -25.47 -16.82
C ASP A 238 11.33 -24.51 -15.64
N MET A 239 12.21 -23.50 -15.43
CA MET A 239 12.14 -22.62 -14.28
C MET A 239 11.05 -21.56 -14.43
N PRO A 240 10.01 -21.54 -13.55
CA PRO A 240 8.92 -20.58 -13.68
C PRO A 240 9.39 -19.14 -13.53
N GLY A 241 8.97 -18.29 -14.46
CA GLY A 241 9.29 -16.86 -14.47
C GLY A 241 10.74 -16.52 -14.79
N LEU A 242 11.57 -17.48 -15.22
CA LEU A 242 12.88 -17.21 -15.79
C LEU A 242 12.74 -16.96 -17.29
N SER A 243 13.06 -15.76 -17.75
CA SER A 243 13.21 -15.44 -19.16
C SER A 243 14.68 -15.26 -19.49
N VAL A 244 15.10 -15.83 -20.61
CA VAL A 244 16.49 -15.82 -21.06
C VAL A 244 16.54 -15.38 -22.51
N ARG A 245 17.46 -14.48 -22.83
CA ARG A 245 17.81 -14.11 -24.21
C ARG A 245 19.30 -14.24 -24.42
N LEU A 246 19.67 -14.92 -25.49
CA LEU A 246 21.05 -15.02 -25.96
C LEU A 246 21.19 -14.21 -27.24
N ARG A 247 22.19 -13.33 -27.30
CA ARG A 247 22.38 -12.37 -28.38
C ARG A 247 23.83 -12.33 -28.85
N HIS A 248 23.99 -12.04 -30.13
CA HIS A 248 25.27 -11.71 -30.73
C HIS A 248 25.77 -10.35 -30.19
N PRO A 249 27.08 -10.17 -29.95
CA PRO A 249 27.66 -8.96 -29.34
C PRO A 249 27.59 -7.72 -30.24
N ASP A 250 27.46 -7.89 -31.55
CA ASP A 250 27.27 -6.80 -32.49
C ASP A 250 25.89 -6.13 -32.32
N GLU A 251 25.88 -4.98 -31.64
CA GLU A 251 24.68 -4.19 -31.37
C GLU A 251 23.98 -3.71 -32.66
N THR A 252 24.70 -3.57 -33.78
CA THR A 252 24.13 -3.07 -35.05
C THR A 252 23.10 -4.03 -35.64
N LEU A 253 23.13 -5.30 -35.24
CA LEU A 253 22.19 -6.31 -35.71
C LEU A 253 20.80 -6.17 -35.10
N GLY A 254 20.63 -5.48 -33.97
CA GLY A 254 19.34 -5.37 -33.27
C GLY A 254 18.69 -6.74 -33.05
N ASP A 255 17.43 -6.90 -33.47
CA ASP A 255 16.68 -8.18 -33.38
C ASP A 255 17.22 -9.30 -34.28
N ARG A 256 18.00 -8.95 -35.32
CA ARG A 256 18.70 -9.92 -36.16
C ARG A 256 19.85 -10.57 -35.41
N GLY A 257 20.34 -9.95 -34.33
CA GLY A 257 21.37 -10.48 -33.44
C GLY A 257 20.86 -11.47 -32.40
N LEU A 258 19.54 -11.64 -32.26
CA LEU A 258 18.96 -12.58 -31.30
C LEU A 258 19.21 -14.03 -31.74
N LEU A 259 19.89 -14.81 -30.91
CA LEU A 259 20.23 -16.21 -31.14
C LEU A 259 19.21 -17.14 -30.50
N PHE A 260 18.75 -16.81 -29.30
CA PHE A 260 17.76 -17.61 -28.58
C PHE A 260 16.92 -16.73 -27.66
N GLU A 261 15.63 -17.05 -27.54
CA GLU A 261 14.73 -16.43 -26.58
C GLU A 261 13.84 -17.49 -25.95
N HIS A 262 13.81 -17.51 -24.63
CA HIS A 262 12.84 -18.25 -23.85
C HIS A 262 11.98 -17.27 -23.04
N PRO A 263 10.68 -17.12 -23.38
CA PRO A 263 9.79 -16.26 -22.61
C PRO A 263 9.46 -16.94 -21.28
N GLY A 264 9.88 -16.31 -20.18
CA GLY A 264 9.57 -16.81 -18.84
C GLY A 264 8.12 -16.54 -18.50
N GLU A 265 7.27 -17.56 -18.51
CA GLU A 265 5.90 -17.42 -18.02
C GLU A 265 5.89 -17.36 -16.49
N SER A 266 5.41 -16.25 -15.93
CA SER A 266 5.17 -16.10 -14.48
C SER A 266 3.75 -15.62 -14.24
N ARG A 267 2.86 -16.54 -13.82
CA ARG A 267 1.52 -16.19 -13.34
C ARG A 267 1.60 -15.82 -11.87
N SER A 268 1.82 -14.54 -11.58
CA SER A 268 1.72 -13.99 -10.22
C SER A 268 0.53 -13.05 -10.10
N LEU A 269 -0.35 -13.32 -9.13
CA LEU A 269 -1.41 -12.39 -8.70
C LEU A 269 -0.84 -11.15 -8.01
N LEU A 270 0.36 -11.26 -7.43
CA LEU A 270 1.04 -10.17 -6.74
C LEU A 270 2.05 -9.46 -7.67
N PRO A 271 2.19 -8.13 -7.58
CA PRO A 271 3.20 -7.37 -8.31
C PRO A 271 4.59 -7.60 -7.68
N LEU A 272 5.21 -8.74 -8.00
CA LEU A 272 6.57 -9.08 -7.57
C LEU A 272 7.62 -8.37 -8.46
N PRO A 273 8.78 -7.99 -7.89
CA PRO A 273 9.84 -7.33 -8.64
C PRO A 273 10.42 -8.25 -9.73
N THR A 274 10.98 -7.64 -10.77
CA THR A 274 11.74 -8.35 -11.81
C THR A 274 13.22 -8.11 -11.59
N PHE A 275 13.99 -9.19 -11.53
CA PHE A 275 15.44 -9.13 -11.37
C PHE A 275 16.10 -9.33 -12.73
N THR A 276 16.87 -8.35 -13.18
CA THR A 276 17.58 -8.41 -14.45
C THR A 276 19.07 -8.59 -14.20
N ARG A 277 19.71 -9.48 -14.95
CA ARG A 277 21.17 -9.66 -15.00
C ARG A 277 21.60 -9.77 -16.46
N THR A 278 22.68 -9.11 -16.80
CA THR A 278 23.30 -9.19 -18.12
C THR A 278 24.72 -9.70 -17.95
N ALA A 279 25.08 -10.76 -18.66
CA ALA A 279 26.41 -11.33 -18.63
C ALA A 279 27.00 -11.31 -20.04
N ALA A 280 28.26 -10.89 -20.15
CA ALA A 280 29.05 -11.09 -21.36
C ALA A 280 29.80 -12.41 -21.18
N LEU A 281 29.43 -13.41 -21.96
CA LEU A 281 30.10 -14.70 -22.01
C LEU A 281 31.40 -14.49 -22.78
N SER A 282 32.51 -14.40 -22.05
CA SER A 282 33.83 -14.09 -22.60
C SER A 282 34.66 -15.36 -22.79
N ASP A 283 34.39 -16.09 -23.87
CA ASP A 283 35.41 -16.91 -24.52
C ASP A 283 36.05 -16.03 -25.60
N GLU A 284 37.39 -16.00 -25.70
CA GLU A 284 38.13 -15.19 -26.70
C GLU A 284 37.63 -15.44 -28.13
N THR A 285 37.04 -16.61 -28.37
CA THR A 285 36.56 -17.06 -29.68
C THR A 285 35.04 -16.97 -29.87
N GLN A 286 34.27 -16.82 -28.79
CA GLN A 286 32.79 -16.85 -28.81
C GLN A 286 32.15 -15.80 -27.89
N PRO A 287 32.35 -14.50 -28.16
CA PRO A 287 31.71 -13.46 -27.38
C PRO A 287 30.18 -13.54 -27.57
N LEU A 288 29.44 -13.76 -26.50
CA LEU A 288 27.97 -13.79 -26.50
C LEU A 288 27.41 -12.92 -25.37
N LEU A 289 26.23 -12.34 -25.60
CA LEU A 289 25.52 -11.57 -24.58
C LEU A 289 24.33 -12.36 -24.08
N LEU A 290 24.24 -12.50 -22.76
CA LEU A 290 23.18 -13.22 -22.06
C LEU A 290 22.37 -12.24 -21.21
N ASP A 291 21.12 -12.02 -21.60
CA ASP A 291 20.16 -11.23 -20.83
C ASP A 291 19.23 -12.20 -20.06
N ILE A 292 19.23 -12.08 -18.74
CA ILE A 292 18.43 -12.91 -17.84
C ILE A 292 17.44 -12.01 -17.12
N HIS A 293 16.15 -12.34 -17.21
CA HIS A 293 15.10 -11.70 -16.45
C HIS A 293 14.39 -12.74 -15.59
N TYR A 294 14.47 -12.61 -14.27
CA TYR A 294 13.81 -13.50 -13.34
C TYR A 294 12.67 -12.79 -12.61
N ARG A 295 11.45 -13.27 -12.83
CA ARG A 295 10.23 -12.81 -12.16
C ARG A 295 9.67 -13.94 -11.30
N PRO A 296 10.03 -14.00 -10.01
CA PRO A 296 9.68 -15.13 -9.15
C PRO A 296 8.16 -15.31 -9.06
N PRO A 297 7.65 -16.55 -9.09
CA PRO A 297 6.25 -16.82 -8.79
C PRO A 297 5.98 -16.63 -7.30
N TRP A 298 4.72 -16.33 -6.94
CA TRP A 298 4.30 -16.13 -5.55
C TRP A 298 4.56 -17.33 -4.62
N GLN A 299 4.67 -18.53 -5.18
CA GLN A 299 4.98 -19.77 -4.45
C GLN A 299 6.40 -19.79 -3.86
N VAL A 300 7.29 -18.94 -4.36
CA VAL A 300 8.67 -18.82 -3.88
C VAL A 300 8.77 -17.94 -2.63
N LEU A 301 7.71 -17.19 -2.29
CA LEU A 301 7.70 -16.31 -1.13
C LEU A 301 7.86 -17.10 0.19
N ASP A 302 8.63 -16.54 1.13
CA ASP A 302 8.80 -17.15 2.44
C ASP A 302 7.48 -17.18 3.23
N LEU A 303 7.19 -18.32 3.86
CA LEU A 303 6.09 -18.42 4.81
C LEU A 303 6.31 -17.47 6.00
N TRP A 304 7.56 -17.24 6.39
CA TRP A 304 7.89 -16.29 7.45
C TRP A 304 7.59 -14.84 7.07
N LEU A 305 7.71 -14.46 5.80
CA LEU A 305 7.25 -13.15 5.34
C LEU A 305 5.75 -13.02 5.55
N ILE A 306 4.97 -14.02 5.14
CA ILE A 306 3.50 -14.00 5.27
C ILE A 306 3.11 -13.90 6.75
N ALA A 307 3.73 -14.73 7.61
CA ALA A 307 3.51 -14.68 9.05
C ALA A 307 3.90 -13.32 9.65
N GLY A 308 5.03 -12.74 9.23
CA GLY A 308 5.49 -11.42 9.65
C GLY A 308 4.52 -10.31 9.25
N LEU A 309 4.08 -10.28 7.99
CA LEU A 309 3.09 -9.32 7.50
C LEU A 309 1.76 -9.47 8.25
N PHE A 310 1.32 -10.69 8.53
CA PHE A 310 0.11 -10.94 9.32
C PHE A 310 0.23 -10.39 10.75
N VAL A 311 1.32 -10.69 11.44
CA VAL A 311 1.59 -10.16 12.80
C VAL A 311 1.67 -8.63 12.79
N GLY A 312 2.38 -8.05 11.83
CA GLY A 312 2.46 -6.60 11.65
C GLY A 312 1.09 -5.96 11.39
N GLY A 313 0.25 -6.60 10.56
CA GLY A 313 -1.12 -6.17 10.29
C GLY A 313 -2.01 -6.21 11.54
N VAL A 314 -1.97 -7.30 12.32
CA VAL A 314 -2.71 -7.42 13.59
C VAL A 314 -2.28 -6.34 14.59
N LEU A 315 -0.98 -6.06 14.69
CA LEU A 315 -0.45 -4.98 15.52
C LEU A 315 -1.01 -3.61 15.09
N LEU A 316 -0.99 -3.29 13.80
CA LEU A 316 -1.56 -2.05 13.28
C LEU A 316 -3.08 -1.94 13.55
N MET A 317 -3.83 -3.01 13.32
CA MET A 317 -5.28 -3.04 13.59
C MET A 317 -5.57 -2.84 15.09
N SER A 318 -4.82 -3.51 15.97
CA SER A 318 -4.98 -3.35 17.43
C SER A 318 -4.70 -1.92 17.91
N GLN A 319 -3.69 -1.26 17.33
CA GLN A 319 -3.35 0.13 17.61
C GLN A 319 -4.46 1.08 17.14
N GLY A 320 -5.00 0.86 15.93
CA GLY A 320 -6.14 1.62 15.42
C GLY A 320 -7.40 1.46 16.29
N GLY A 321 -7.71 0.23 16.70
CA GLY A 321 -8.81 -0.07 17.62
C GLY A 321 -8.64 0.60 18.99
N TRP A 322 -7.42 0.58 19.54
CA TRP A 322 -7.12 1.25 20.81
C TRP A 322 -7.35 2.77 20.74
N VAL A 323 -6.96 3.43 19.64
CA VAL A 323 -7.22 4.86 19.41
C VAL A 323 -8.71 5.15 19.32
N LEU A 324 -9.47 4.35 18.57
CA LEU A 324 -10.92 4.52 18.43
C LEU A 324 -11.65 4.41 19.78
N LEU A 325 -11.33 3.39 20.58
CA LEU A 325 -11.91 3.21 21.92
C LEU A 325 -11.56 4.38 22.85
N ARG A 326 -10.35 4.91 22.74
CA ARG A 326 -9.89 6.09 23.51
C ARG A 326 -10.67 7.35 23.14
N VAL A 327 -10.80 7.64 21.85
CA VAL A 327 -11.56 8.81 21.36
C VAL A 327 -13.03 8.69 21.75
N GLY A 328 -13.61 7.49 21.64
CA GLY A 328 -14.98 7.21 22.10
C GLY A 328 -15.16 7.52 23.59
N ARG A 329 -14.28 7.01 24.45
CA ARG A 329 -14.34 7.28 25.90
C ARG A 329 -14.12 8.75 26.25
N ALA A 330 -13.22 9.44 25.56
CA ALA A 330 -12.97 10.86 25.78
C ALA A 330 -14.21 11.70 25.44
N ARG A 331 -14.88 11.38 24.32
CA ARG A 331 -16.13 12.03 23.92
C ARG A 331 -17.25 11.80 24.93
N GLN A 332 -17.38 10.59 25.46
CA GLN A 332 -18.40 10.29 26.47
C GLN A 332 -18.19 11.13 27.74
N ARG A 333 -16.96 11.17 28.27
CA ARG A 333 -16.63 12.01 29.45
C ARG A 333 -16.93 13.48 29.23
N TYR A 334 -16.65 13.99 28.03
CA TYR A 334 -16.95 15.37 27.68
C TYR A 334 -18.46 15.65 27.73
N MET A 335 -19.28 14.74 27.18
CA MET A 335 -20.74 14.88 27.24
C MET A 335 -21.27 14.81 28.67
N GLU A 336 -20.78 13.87 29.49
CA GLU A 336 -21.15 13.77 30.91
C GLU A 336 -20.78 15.05 31.69
N GLN A 337 -19.60 15.62 31.42
CA GLN A 337 -19.19 16.88 32.03
C GLN A 337 -20.06 18.06 31.61
N GLN A 338 -20.42 18.16 30.32
CA GLN A 338 -21.32 19.22 29.86
C GLN A 338 -22.70 19.11 30.49
N GLN A 339 -23.25 17.88 30.59
CA GLN A 339 -24.54 17.65 31.24
C GLN A 339 -24.49 18.06 32.72
N SER A 340 -23.46 17.65 33.46
CA SER A 340 -23.32 18.01 34.87
C SER A 340 -23.16 19.52 35.09
N LEU A 341 -22.44 20.20 34.20
CA LEU A 341 -22.31 21.66 34.24
C LEU A 341 -23.65 22.35 33.95
N TYR A 342 -24.42 21.84 32.97
CA TYR A 342 -25.74 22.35 32.66
C TYR A 342 -26.69 22.21 33.86
N GLU A 343 -26.74 21.04 34.48
CA GLU A 343 -27.57 20.79 35.66
C GLU A 343 -27.23 21.74 36.81
N LYS A 344 -25.93 21.93 37.11
CA LYS A 344 -25.48 22.85 38.17
C LYS A 344 -25.73 24.32 37.86
N ALA A 345 -25.72 24.72 36.58
CA ALA A 345 -25.93 26.09 36.17
C ALA A 345 -27.42 26.51 36.21
N HIS A 346 -28.34 25.56 36.07
CA HIS A 346 -29.78 25.82 35.85
C HIS A 346 -30.73 25.31 36.95
N TYR A 347 -30.29 24.43 37.85
CA TYR A 347 -31.14 23.87 38.90
C TYR A 347 -30.56 24.13 40.30
N ASP A 348 -31.45 24.33 41.28
CA ASP A 348 -31.13 24.40 42.70
C ASP A 348 -30.68 23.02 43.20
N HIS A 349 -29.56 22.97 43.91
CA HIS A 349 -28.94 21.70 44.32
C HIS A 349 -29.75 20.93 45.36
N LEU A 350 -30.51 21.65 46.20
CA LEU A 350 -31.26 21.06 47.31
C LEU A 350 -32.64 20.56 46.86
N THR A 351 -33.39 21.36 46.10
CA THR A 351 -34.76 21.04 45.69
C THR A 351 -34.87 20.40 44.31
N GLY A 352 -33.84 20.52 43.46
CA GLY A 352 -33.89 20.08 42.06
C GLY A 352 -34.84 20.92 41.18
N LEU A 353 -35.35 22.04 41.71
CA LEU A 353 -36.14 23.00 40.95
C LEU A 353 -35.23 23.91 40.12
N PRO A 354 -35.74 24.50 39.02
CA PRO A 354 -35.10 25.64 38.37
C PRO A 354 -34.54 26.65 39.37
N ASN A 355 -33.31 27.11 39.15
CA ASN A 355 -32.73 28.20 39.90
C ASN A 355 -33.07 29.56 39.27
N THR A 356 -32.56 30.65 39.86
CA THR A 356 -32.73 32.02 39.35
C THR A 356 -32.38 32.16 37.87
N ASN A 357 -31.28 31.56 37.40
CA ASN A 357 -30.85 31.69 36.00
C ASN A 357 -31.87 31.07 35.04
N LEU A 358 -32.34 29.85 35.34
CA LEU A 358 -33.33 29.18 34.50
C LEU A 358 -34.70 29.84 34.59
N LEU A 359 -35.08 30.39 35.75
CA LEU A 359 -36.31 31.17 35.89
C LEU A 359 -36.28 32.41 34.98
N ILE A 360 -35.22 33.22 35.07
CA ILE A 360 -35.13 34.48 34.32
C ILE A 360 -35.19 34.19 32.81
N ASP A 361 -34.43 33.21 32.33
CA ASP A 361 -34.48 32.80 30.92
C ASP A 361 -35.90 32.40 30.48
N ARG A 362 -36.61 31.58 31.28
CA ARG A 362 -37.99 31.18 30.98
C ARG A 362 -38.97 32.33 31.04
N LEU A 363 -38.83 33.24 32.01
CA LEU A 363 -39.70 34.40 32.16
C LEU A 363 -39.53 35.35 30.98
N GLU A 364 -38.28 35.64 30.57
CA GLU A 364 -38.03 36.45 29.38
C GLU A 364 -38.58 35.80 28.10
N GLN A 365 -38.44 34.47 27.96
CA GLN A 365 -39.03 33.74 26.83
C GLN A 365 -40.55 33.84 26.84
N ALA A 366 -41.18 33.71 28.01
CA ALA A 366 -42.63 33.85 28.17
C ALA A 366 -43.10 35.27 27.80
N ILE A 367 -42.42 36.33 28.27
CA ILE A 367 -42.74 37.73 27.93
C ILE A 367 -42.62 37.97 26.42
N ARG A 368 -41.51 37.53 25.79
CA ARG A 368 -41.33 37.63 24.33
C ARG A 368 -42.41 36.87 23.55
N SER A 369 -42.87 35.73 24.07
CA SER A 369 -43.98 34.99 23.48
C SER A 369 -45.27 35.79 23.60
N ALA A 370 -45.58 36.27 24.81
CA ALA A 370 -46.77 37.02 25.14
C ALA A 370 -46.92 38.32 24.35
N GLN A 371 -45.82 39.05 24.11
CA GLN A 371 -45.76 40.21 23.22
C GLN A 371 -46.23 39.91 21.79
N ARG A 372 -45.93 38.72 21.27
CA ARG A 372 -46.30 38.32 19.90
C ARG A 372 -47.73 37.79 19.82
N THR A 373 -48.20 37.15 20.87
CA THR A 373 -49.53 36.51 20.91
C THR A 373 -50.59 37.35 21.60
N ALA A 374 -50.25 38.53 22.10
CA ALA A 374 -51.09 39.36 22.96
C ALA A 374 -51.69 38.60 24.15
N SER A 375 -50.91 37.69 24.74
CA SER A 375 -51.28 36.95 25.95
C SER A 375 -50.68 37.60 27.20
N ARG A 376 -51.07 37.12 28.38
CA ARG A 376 -50.56 37.59 29.68
C ARG A 376 -49.66 36.53 30.31
N VAL A 377 -48.69 36.97 31.13
CA VAL A 377 -47.77 36.11 31.90
C VAL A 377 -47.94 36.47 33.36
N ALA A 378 -47.99 35.51 34.26
CA ALA A 378 -48.10 35.78 35.69
C ALA A 378 -46.91 35.21 36.46
N VAL A 379 -46.46 35.95 37.46
CA VAL A 379 -45.39 35.56 38.37
C VAL A 379 -45.92 35.66 39.80
N PHE A 380 -45.86 34.55 40.52
CA PHE A 380 -46.10 34.51 41.97
C PHE A 380 -44.76 34.41 42.69
N PHE A 381 -44.51 35.31 43.62
CA PHE A 381 -43.37 35.26 44.53
C PHE A 381 -43.86 34.75 45.89
N LEU A 382 -43.18 33.74 46.44
CA LEU A 382 -43.58 33.04 47.64
C LEU A 382 -42.39 32.97 48.61
N ASP A 383 -42.62 33.35 49.86
CA ASP A 383 -41.65 33.23 50.95
C ASP A 383 -42.30 32.49 52.14
N LEU A 384 -41.51 31.67 52.84
CA LEU A 384 -42.02 30.86 53.95
C LEU A 384 -42.02 31.66 55.27
N ASP A 385 -43.19 31.75 55.91
CA ASP A 385 -43.36 32.57 57.11
C ASP A 385 -42.61 31.99 58.33
N ASP A 386 -41.70 32.73 58.97
CA ASP A 386 -40.89 32.24 60.11
C ASP A 386 -40.00 31.02 59.82
N PHE A 387 -39.58 30.76 58.57
CA PHE A 387 -38.69 29.62 58.25
C PHE A 387 -37.40 29.61 59.07
N LYS A 388 -36.83 30.79 59.37
CA LYS A 388 -35.66 30.91 60.27
C LYS A 388 -35.92 30.29 61.64
N ARG A 389 -37.13 30.42 62.19
CA ARG A 389 -37.52 29.82 63.47
C ARG A 389 -37.52 28.29 63.40
N VAL A 390 -37.86 27.70 62.24
CA VAL A 390 -37.76 26.25 62.02
C VAL A 390 -36.30 25.81 62.09
N ASN A 391 -35.39 26.51 61.41
CA ASN A 391 -33.96 26.22 61.47
C ASN A 391 -33.39 26.38 62.89
N ASP A 392 -33.77 27.44 63.60
CA ASP A 392 -33.27 27.73 64.95
C ASP A 392 -33.78 26.70 65.99
N LEU A 393 -34.99 26.16 65.83
CA LEU A 393 -35.60 25.19 66.74
C LEU A 393 -35.23 23.73 66.44
N TRP A 394 -35.16 23.36 65.16
CA TRP A 394 -35.07 21.97 64.71
C TRP A 394 -33.83 21.65 63.88
N GLY A 395 -32.97 22.65 63.63
CA GLY A 395 -31.74 22.52 62.87
C GLY A 395 -31.95 22.63 61.36
N HIS A 396 -30.86 22.93 60.65
CA HIS A 396 -30.85 23.13 59.21
C HIS A 396 -31.28 21.89 58.41
N ASP A 397 -30.97 20.67 58.88
CA ASP A 397 -31.38 19.44 58.18
C ASP A 397 -32.91 19.29 58.08
N VAL A 398 -33.64 19.69 59.13
CA VAL A 398 -35.11 19.69 59.14
C VAL A 398 -35.65 20.80 58.24
N GLY A 399 -35.02 21.97 58.24
CA GLY A 399 -35.35 23.06 57.32
C GLY A 399 -35.13 22.70 55.85
N ASP A 400 -34.03 22.04 55.52
CA ASP A 400 -33.71 21.58 54.16
C ASP A 400 -34.75 20.57 53.66
N GLN A 401 -35.17 19.62 54.51
CA GLN A 401 -36.24 18.68 54.20
C GLN A 401 -37.60 19.37 54.02
N LEU A 402 -37.89 20.39 54.83
CA LEU A 402 -39.08 21.21 54.66
C LEU A 402 -39.08 21.91 53.29
N LEU A 403 -37.96 22.50 52.88
CA LEU A 403 -37.81 23.16 51.58
C LEU A 403 -37.98 22.19 50.41
N ILE A 404 -37.43 20.97 50.52
CA ILE A 404 -37.66 19.90 49.53
C ILE A 404 -39.15 19.58 49.43
N GLN A 405 -39.85 19.38 50.56
CA GLN A 405 -41.27 19.05 50.54
C GLN A 405 -42.14 20.19 50.00
N VAL A 406 -41.82 21.44 50.34
CA VAL A 406 -42.46 22.62 49.77
C VAL A 406 -42.27 22.63 48.25
N GLY A 407 -41.04 22.46 47.77
CA GLY A 407 -40.76 22.41 46.34
C GLY A 407 -41.51 21.31 45.59
N VAL A 408 -41.60 20.11 46.19
CA VAL A 408 -42.38 18.99 45.63
C VAL A 408 -43.87 19.34 45.57
N ARG A 409 -44.46 19.81 46.68
CA ARG A 409 -45.89 20.16 46.71
C ARG A 409 -46.23 21.29 45.73
N LEU A 410 -45.36 22.29 45.61
CA LEU A 410 -45.52 23.38 44.66
C LEU A 410 -45.52 22.85 43.24
N ARG A 411 -44.54 22.02 42.88
CA ARG A 411 -44.43 21.41 41.55
C ARG A 411 -45.62 20.52 41.21
N GLU A 412 -46.11 19.71 42.16
CA GLU A 412 -47.28 18.84 41.96
C GLU A 412 -48.60 19.61 41.84
N SER A 413 -48.67 20.81 42.41
CA SER A 413 -49.86 21.67 42.35
C SER A 413 -49.97 22.45 41.04
N MET A 414 -48.87 22.54 40.29
CA MET A 414 -48.74 23.32 39.06
C MET A 414 -48.80 22.43 37.81
N ARG A 415 -49.07 23.03 36.64
CA ARG A 415 -49.09 22.31 35.36
C ARG A 415 -47.65 22.06 34.87
N GLY A 416 -47.48 21.13 33.93
CA GLY A 416 -46.16 20.83 33.36
C GLY A 416 -45.53 21.98 32.56
N GLU A 417 -46.35 22.94 32.12
CA GLU A 417 -45.93 24.17 31.44
C GLU A 417 -45.53 25.29 32.40
N ASP A 418 -46.01 25.25 33.64
CA ASP A 418 -45.65 26.21 34.69
C ASP A 418 -44.23 25.92 35.21
N THR A 419 -43.54 26.96 35.65
CA THR A 419 -42.19 26.83 36.21
C THR A 419 -42.20 27.20 37.68
N VAL A 420 -41.89 26.23 38.54
CA VAL A 420 -41.58 26.47 39.95
C VAL A 420 -40.08 26.55 40.10
N ALA A 421 -39.57 27.68 40.56
CA ALA A 421 -38.16 27.92 40.78
C ALA A 421 -37.90 28.24 42.25
N ARG A 422 -36.71 27.87 42.74
CA ARG A 422 -36.22 28.34 44.04
C ARG A 422 -35.08 29.32 43.80
N ILE A 423 -35.19 30.50 44.38
CA ILE A 423 -34.32 31.63 44.04
C ILE A 423 -33.19 31.73 45.05
N HIS A 424 -33.55 31.82 46.33
CA HIS A 424 -32.62 31.88 47.45
C HIS A 424 -33.33 31.38 48.71
N GLY A 425 -32.58 30.86 49.69
CA GLY A 425 -33.15 30.56 51.02
C GLY A 425 -34.46 29.79 50.97
N ASP A 426 -35.52 30.42 51.45
CA ASP A 426 -36.91 29.96 51.53
C ASP A 426 -37.85 30.60 50.49
N GLU A 427 -37.28 31.29 49.50
CA GLU A 427 -38.01 32.00 48.45
C GLU A 427 -38.20 31.14 47.19
N PHE A 428 -39.44 31.04 46.76
CA PHE A 428 -39.87 30.34 45.56
C PHE A 428 -40.58 31.30 44.62
N VAL A 429 -40.45 31.04 43.31
CA VAL A 429 -41.18 31.76 42.28
C VAL A 429 -41.92 30.78 41.41
N ILE A 430 -43.19 31.06 41.15
CA ILE A 430 -44.02 30.32 40.21
C ILE A 430 -44.28 31.21 39.01
N LEU A 431 -43.83 30.78 37.84
CA LEU A 431 -44.08 31.41 36.55
C LEU A 431 -45.19 30.65 35.82
N ILE A 432 -46.26 31.37 35.48
CA ILE A 432 -47.34 30.93 34.60
C ILE A 432 -47.11 31.59 33.23
N PRO A 433 -46.56 30.86 32.24
CA PRO A 433 -46.10 31.45 30.98
C PRO A 433 -47.24 31.91 30.05
N VAL A 434 -48.45 31.38 30.23
CA VAL A 434 -49.65 31.79 29.48
C VAL A 434 -50.84 31.80 30.43
N LEU A 435 -51.45 32.97 30.59
CA LEU A 435 -52.66 33.14 31.39
C LEU A 435 -53.90 33.17 30.49
N GLU A 436 -54.82 32.23 30.70
CA GLU A 436 -56.04 32.01 29.91
C GLU A 436 -57.26 32.81 30.41
N GLY A 437 -57.13 33.52 31.53
CA GLY A 437 -58.15 34.41 32.09
C GLY A 437 -57.94 34.74 33.57
N GLU A 438 -58.66 35.74 34.11
CA GLU A 438 -58.49 36.18 35.50
C GLU A 438 -58.82 35.10 36.53
N SER A 439 -59.85 34.29 36.27
CA SER A 439 -60.20 33.15 37.14
C SER A 439 -59.06 32.14 37.32
N GLN A 440 -58.09 32.07 36.39
CA GLN A 440 -56.93 31.20 36.55
C GLN A 440 -55.97 31.73 37.62
N LEU A 441 -55.83 33.05 37.77
CA LEU A 441 -54.99 33.64 38.81
C LEU A 441 -55.51 33.31 40.20
N ASP A 442 -56.82 33.48 40.41
CA ASP A 442 -57.47 33.18 41.69
C ASP A 442 -57.34 31.69 42.01
N ASN A 443 -57.57 30.81 41.01
CA ASN A 443 -57.41 29.38 41.19
C ASN A 443 -55.96 28.97 41.53
N VAL A 444 -54.94 29.63 40.96
CA VAL A 444 -53.53 29.35 41.30
C VAL A 444 -53.23 29.86 42.71
N ARG A 445 -53.71 31.06 43.08
CA ARG A 445 -53.57 31.61 44.43
C ARG A 445 -54.20 30.68 45.48
N ASP A 446 -55.44 30.27 45.29
CA ASP A 446 -56.17 29.37 46.20
C ASP A 446 -55.44 28.03 46.37
N LYS A 447 -54.87 27.48 45.29
CA LYS A 447 -54.05 26.26 45.35
C LYS A 447 -52.79 26.46 46.17
N LEU A 448 -52.09 27.57 45.98
CA LEU A 448 -50.88 27.90 46.74
C LEU A 448 -51.19 28.12 48.22
N GLU A 449 -52.31 28.75 48.56
CA GLU A 449 -52.75 28.92 49.95
C GLU A 449 -53.15 27.58 50.58
N LEU A 450 -53.90 26.75 49.86
CA LEU A 450 -54.32 25.42 50.32
C LEU A 450 -53.12 24.51 50.61
N LEU A 451 -52.01 24.67 49.89
CA LEU A 451 -50.77 23.90 50.09
C LEU A 451 -50.26 23.98 51.53
N PHE A 452 -50.38 25.17 52.15
CA PHE A 452 -49.91 25.46 53.50
C PHE A 452 -50.91 25.09 54.60
N THR A 453 -52.16 24.76 54.26
CA THR A 453 -53.17 24.31 55.24
C THR A 453 -52.91 22.90 55.78
N ARG A 454 -52.11 22.10 55.05
CA ARG A 454 -51.74 20.74 55.46
C ARG A 454 -50.35 20.75 56.07
N PRO A 455 -50.15 20.15 57.27
CA PRO A 455 -48.84 20.15 57.91
C PRO A 455 -47.79 19.38 57.07
N PHE A 456 -46.53 19.78 57.21
CA PHE A 456 -45.36 19.13 56.62
C PHE A 456 -44.79 18.13 57.61
N ARG A 457 -44.60 16.88 57.19
CA ARG A 457 -44.09 15.83 58.07
C ARG A 457 -42.63 15.55 57.73
N VAL A 458 -41.74 15.97 58.60
CA VAL A 458 -40.30 15.81 58.46
C VAL A 458 -39.84 14.81 59.51
N GLY A 459 -39.71 13.54 59.11
CA GLY A 459 -39.54 12.43 60.07
C GLY A 459 -40.76 12.30 60.98
N ASP A 460 -40.53 12.34 62.29
CA ASP A 460 -41.58 12.29 63.33
C ASP A 460 -42.10 13.70 63.72
N ILE A 461 -41.60 14.76 63.08
CA ILE A 461 -41.98 16.14 63.39
C ILE A 461 -43.07 16.60 62.42
N GLU A 462 -44.15 17.15 62.96
CA GLU A 462 -45.23 17.77 62.20
C GLU A 462 -45.10 19.30 62.29
N LEU A 463 -44.79 19.94 61.16
CA LEU A 463 -44.58 21.38 61.05
C LEU A 463 -45.76 22.04 60.35
N THR A 464 -46.38 23.03 61.00
CA THR A 464 -47.33 23.92 60.35
C THR A 464 -46.57 25.15 59.88
N GLN A 465 -46.55 25.37 58.58
CA GLN A 465 -45.77 26.42 57.93
C GLN A 465 -46.71 27.32 57.12
N GLY A 466 -46.56 28.63 57.28
CA GLY A 466 -47.26 29.63 56.45
C GLY A 466 -46.44 30.00 55.23
N GLY A 467 -47.12 30.60 54.25
CA GLY A 467 -46.49 31.22 53.09
C GLY A 467 -47.10 32.60 52.82
N SER A 468 -46.22 33.56 52.55
CA SER A 468 -46.59 34.88 52.05
C SER A 468 -46.42 34.91 50.55
N ILE A 469 -47.47 35.33 49.82
CA ILE A 469 -47.52 35.29 48.36
C ILE A 469 -47.76 36.69 47.81
N GLY A 470 -46.95 37.10 46.84
CA GLY A 470 -47.15 38.28 46.00
C GLY A 470 -47.35 37.88 44.54
N LEU A 471 -48.03 38.72 43.78
CA LEU A 471 -48.38 38.48 42.38
C LEU A 471 -48.05 39.71 41.54
N ALA A 472 -47.51 39.48 40.34
CA ALA A 472 -47.41 40.47 39.27
C ALA A 472 -47.78 39.83 37.91
N VAL A 473 -48.41 40.61 37.04
CA VAL A 473 -48.93 40.17 35.75
C VAL A 473 -48.42 41.06 34.62
N TYR A 474 -47.79 40.45 33.62
CA TYR A 474 -47.45 41.10 32.36
C TYR A 474 -48.66 41.16 31.43
N PRO A 475 -48.92 42.29 30.74
CA PRO A 475 -48.18 43.55 30.77
C PRO A 475 -48.72 44.57 31.79
N ASP A 476 -49.70 44.20 32.61
CA ASP A 476 -50.47 45.17 33.43
C ASP A 476 -49.63 45.84 34.52
N ASP A 477 -48.69 45.09 35.10
CA ASP A 477 -47.92 45.48 36.27
C ASP A 477 -46.48 45.92 35.93
N ALA A 478 -45.87 45.33 34.89
CA ALA A 478 -44.54 45.66 34.39
C ALA A 478 -44.31 45.11 32.98
N ASP A 479 -43.34 45.68 32.26
CA ASP A 479 -43.03 45.33 30.86
C ASP A 479 -41.86 44.35 30.68
N ASP A 480 -41.11 44.05 31.74
CA ASP A 480 -39.92 43.18 31.71
C ASP A 480 -39.83 42.23 32.91
N ALA A 481 -38.90 41.28 32.84
CA ALA A 481 -38.73 40.22 33.84
C ALA A 481 -38.33 40.77 35.22
N GLU A 482 -37.44 41.77 35.25
CA GLU A 482 -36.95 42.39 36.49
C GLU A 482 -38.08 43.15 37.21
N GLY A 483 -38.89 43.90 36.46
CA GLY A 483 -40.03 44.64 36.97
C GLY A 483 -41.13 43.73 37.54
N LEU A 484 -41.45 42.62 36.86
CA LEU A 484 -42.43 41.65 37.35
C LEU A 484 -41.96 40.98 38.64
N LEU A 485 -40.71 40.50 38.69
CA LEU A 485 -40.14 39.86 39.87
C LEU A 485 -40.08 40.85 41.04
N GLY A 486 -39.61 42.07 40.80
CA GLY A 486 -39.49 43.11 41.83
C GLY A 486 -40.85 43.59 42.36
N LEU A 487 -41.89 43.66 41.52
CA LEU A 487 -43.23 44.00 42.00
C LEU A 487 -43.85 42.84 42.77
N ALA A 488 -43.73 41.59 42.28
CA ALA A 488 -44.26 40.42 42.96
C ALA A 488 -43.62 40.24 44.35
N ASP A 489 -42.30 40.42 44.47
CA ASP A 489 -41.58 40.43 45.76
C ASP A 489 -42.11 41.53 46.70
N ARG A 490 -42.30 42.75 46.20
CA ARG A 490 -42.86 43.84 47.02
C ARG A 490 -44.27 43.54 47.52
N GLN A 491 -45.14 42.98 46.66
CA GLN A 491 -46.50 42.59 47.03
C GLN A 491 -46.49 41.48 48.09
N MET A 492 -45.59 40.51 47.94
CA MET A 492 -45.38 39.44 48.91
C MET A 492 -44.95 40.00 50.28
N TYR A 493 -44.00 40.92 50.30
CA TYR A 493 -43.54 41.55 51.54
C TYR A 493 -44.65 42.33 52.26
N LEU A 494 -45.49 43.06 51.51
CA LEU A 494 -46.67 43.74 52.06
C LEU A 494 -47.67 42.74 52.66
N HIS A 495 -47.91 41.62 51.97
CA HIS A 495 -48.78 40.55 52.45
C HIS A 495 -48.25 39.90 53.74
N LYS A 496 -46.93 39.70 53.85
CA LYS A 496 -46.28 39.19 55.06
C LYS A 496 -46.49 40.13 56.26
N GLN A 497 -46.39 41.45 56.04
CA GLN A 497 -46.60 42.44 57.10
C GLN A 497 -48.05 42.55 57.57
N THR A 498 -49.03 42.39 56.66
CA THR A 498 -50.44 42.49 57.03
C THR A 498 -50.92 41.25 57.79
N LYS A 499 -50.47 40.05 57.42
CA LYS A 499 -50.73 38.80 58.18
C LYS A 499 -50.21 38.87 59.62
N GLY A 500 -49.01 39.40 59.83
CA GLY A 500 -48.45 39.58 61.18
C GLY A 500 -49.20 40.62 62.04
N ARG A 501 -50.09 41.42 61.45
CA ARG A 501 -50.90 42.44 62.15
C ARG A 501 -52.21 41.88 62.70
N ASP A 502 -52.77 40.86 62.05
CA ASP A 502 -54.02 40.23 62.49
C ASP A 502 -53.82 39.39 63.77
N ASP A 503 -52.65 38.75 63.95
CA ASP A 503 -52.28 37.99 65.16
C ASP A 503 -52.18 38.85 66.44
N ILE A 504 -51.98 40.18 66.31
CA ILE A 504 -51.91 41.10 67.45
C ILE A 504 -53.31 41.57 67.89
N SER A 505 -54.33 41.46 67.03
CA SER A 505 -55.69 41.96 67.31
C SER A 505 -56.56 40.99 68.12
N THR A 506 -56.22 39.70 68.17
CA THR A 506 -56.95 38.67 68.93
C THR A 506 -56.40 38.38 70.33
N ALA A 507 -55.34 39.07 70.77
CA ALA A 507 -54.74 38.89 72.10
C ALA A 507 -55.16 39.94 73.16
N VAL A 508 -56.17 40.77 72.89
CA VAL A 508 -56.77 41.69 73.87
C VAL A 508 -58.29 41.53 73.84
N GLY A 509 -58.81 40.51 74.52
CA GLY A 509 -60.26 40.32 74.61
C GLY A 509 -60.76 38.98 75.13
N SER A 510 -60.34 38.56 76.33
CA SER A 510 -61.16 37.83 77.33
C SER A 510 -60.33 37.51 78.57
#